data_AF-A0A852IXP0-F1
#
_entry.id   AF-A0A852IXP0-F1
#
_cell.length_a   1.000
_cell.length_b   1.000
_cell.length_c   1.000
_cell.angle_alpha   90.00
_cell.angle_beta   90.00
_cell.angle_gamma   90.00
#
_symmetry.space_group_name_H-M   'P 1'
#
loop_
_entity.id
_entity.type
_entity.pdbx_description
1 polymer ?
#
loop_
_entity_poly.entity_id
_entity_poly.type
_entity_poly.pdbx_seq_one_letter_code
_entity_poly.pdbx_strand_id
1 'polypeptide(L)'
;STMGVKDVIRKELGSLHGMPLYESFIEGWPQVETFQARPDDLLISTYPKSGTTWVSEILDMIYQDGDEKKCQRDAIYNRVPFLEMKVPGGPSGVEQLEKNPSPRLVKTHLPVRLLPSSFWEKNCKVIYVARNPKDVVISYYYFYQMAKIHPDPGTLSEFLENFMAGKVAYGSWYEHVRGWWEKAQEKSILYLFYEDMKKDPRRELEKILKFLGKVVSEETMEKILHHTSFQQMKKNPVANYETMPTDLMDHSLSPFLRKGISGDWKNHFTVAQNECFDKHYQEQMAGSGLCFQMEV
;
A
#
# COMPACT_ATOMS: atom_id res chain seq x y z
N SER A 1 14.28 5.20 27.63
CA SER A 1 14.50 6.40 26.80
C SER A 1 13.42 6.40 25.73
N THR A 2 12.61 7.44 25.60
CA THR A 2 11.65 7.56 24.50
C THR A 2 12.42 7.87 23.22
N MET A 3 12.35 7.00 22.21
CA MET A 3 12.97 7.27 20.90
C MET A 3 12.50 8.61 20.34
N GLY A 4 13.41 9.37 19.75
CA GLY A 4 13.12 10.55 18.94
C GLY A 4 13.03 10.20 17.45
N VAL A 5 12.52 11.13 16.64
CA VAL A 5 12.39 10.96 15.18
C VAL A 5 13.74 10.63 14.50
N LYS A 6 14.85 11.16 15.01
CA LYS A 6 16.20 10.86 14.50
C LYS A 6 16.63 9.41 14.72
N ASP A 7 16.03 8.72 15.70
CA ASP A 7 16.43 7.36 16.07
C ASP A 7 15.92 6.31 15.10
N VAL A 8 14.97 6.65 14.21
CA VAL A 8 14.38 5.73 13.22
C VAL A 8 14.79 6.02 11.77
N ILE A 9 15.60 7.06 11.54
CA ILE A 9 16.03 7.45 10.20
C ILE A 9 17.17 6.54 9.72
N ARG A 10 17.02 5.97 8.52
CA ARG A 10 18.02 5.13 7.82
C ARG A 10 18.54 3.96 8.63
N LYS A 11 17.71 3.42 9.53
CA LYS A 11 18.05 2.21 10.29
C LYS A 11 17.91 0.98 9.39
N GLU A 12 18.75 0.00 9.66
CA GLU A 12 18.60 -1.34 9.10
C GLU A 12 17.26 -1.95 9.53
N LEU A 13 16.75 -2.88 8.72
CA LEU A 13 15.53 -3.59 9.05
C LEU A 13 15.79 -4.64 10.13
N GLY A 14 14.93 -4.70 11.13
CA GLY A 14 14.84 -5.84 12.04
C GLY A 14 14.05 -6.99 11.42
N SER A 15 13.74 -8.00 12.23
CA SER A 15 12.94 -9.16 11.82
C SER A 15 11.72 -9.33 12.73
N LEU A 16 10.53 -9.31 12.14
CA LEU A 16 9.28 -9.66 12.79
C LEU A 16 8.81 -11.01 12.25
N HIS A 17 8.89 -12.07 13.06
CA HIS A 17 8.47 -13.43 12.66
C HIS A 17 9.09 -13.85 11.30
N GLY A 18 10.37 -13.52 11.09
CA GLY A 18 11.10 -13.80 9.85
C GLY A 18 10.89 -12.79 8.71
N MET A 19 9.99 -11.81 8.85
CA MET A 19 9.77 -10.75 7.87
C MET A 19 10.63 -9.51 8.18
N PRO A 20 11.38 -8.95 7.22
CA PRO A 20 12.10 -7.69 7.42
C PRO A 20 11.14 -6.52 7.67
N LEU A 21 11.36 -5.77 8.76
CA LEU A 21 10.49 -4.65 9.14
C LEU A 21 11.25 -3.57 9.93
N TYR A 22 10.73 -2.34 9.95
CA TYR A 22 11.31 -1.23 10.71
C TYR A 22 11.29 -1.52 12.21
N GLU A 23 12.40 -1.25 12.92
CA GLU A 23 12.53 -1.49 14.37
C GLU A 23 11.37 -0.88 15.16
N SER A 24 10.97 0.35 14.84
CA SER A 24 9.86 1.01 15.54
C SER A 24 8.51 0.31 15.34
N PHE A 25 8.28 -0.33 14.19
CA PHE A 25 7.05 -1.08 13.93
C PHE A 25 7.09 -2.43 14.66
N ILE A 26 8.27 -3.04 14.78
CA ILE A 26 8.50 -4.25 15.57
C ILE A 26 8.22 -3.97 17.05
N GLU A 27 8.71 -2.84 17.58
CA GLU A 27 8.39 -2.44 18.95
C GLU A 27 6.89 -2.18 19.17
N GLY A 28 6.21 -1.63 18.15
CA GLY A 28 4.77 -1.43 18.16
C GLY A 28 3.95 -2.71 17.98
N TRP A 29 4.59 -3.84 17.62
CA TRP A 29 3.91 -5.07 17.23
C TRP A 29 2.89 -5.59 18.25
N PRO A 30 3.15 -5.60 19.57
CA PRO A 30 2.17 -6.11 20.53
C PRO A 30 0.82 -5.40 20.45
N GLN A 31 0.78 -4.09 20.16
CA GLN A 31 -0.48 -3.35 19.98
C GLN A 31 -1.21 -3.75 18.69
N VAL A 32 -0.44 -3.99 17.62
CA VAL A 32 -0.97 -4.40 16.31
C VAL A 32 -1.54 -5.81 16.39
N GLU A 33 -0.80 -6.74 16.97
CA GLU A 33 -1.18 -8.16 17.10
C GLU A 33 -2.50 -8.32 17.86
N THR A 34 -2.72 -7.53 18.92
CA THR A 34 -3.95 -7.56 19.72
C THR A 34 -5.03 -6.60 19.23
N PHE A 35 -4.86 -5.95 18.08
CA PHE A 35 -5.80 -4.95 17.56
C PHE A 35 -7.21 -5.51 17.43
N GLN A 36 -8.21 -4.73 17.85
CA GLN A 36 -9.61 -5.11 17.77
C GLN A 36 -10.30 -4.44 16.57
N ALA A 37 -10.49 -5.22 15.52
CA ALA A 37 -11.30 -4.80 14.38
C ALA A 37 -12.78 -4.63 14.78
N ARG A 38 -13.48 -3.75 14.06
CA ARG A 38 -14.93 -3.57 14.13
C ARG A 38 -15.58 -4.30 12.93
N PRO A 39 -16.81 -4.83 13.07
CA PRO A 39 -17.49 -5.53 11.97
C PRO A 39 -17.62 -4.73 10.67
N ASP A 40 -17.64 -3.40 10.77
CA ASP A 40 -17.81 -2.48 9.64
C ASP A 40 -16.50 -1.81 9.19
N ASP A 41 -15.35 -2.28 9.68
CA ASP A 41 -14.05 -1.90 9.12
C ASP A 41 -13.90 -2.44 7.69
N LEU A 42 -13.31 -1.61 6.84
CA LEU A 42 -12.84 -2.01 5.52
C LEU A 42 -11.32 -1.96 5.49
N LEU A 43 -10.70 -3.13 5.30
CA LEU A 43 -9.26 -3.25 5.22
C LEU A 43 -8.78 -3.05 3.77
N ILE A 44 -7.79 -2.18 3.60
CA ILE A 44 -7.07 -1.92 2.36
C ILE A 44 -5.70 -2.54 2.54
N SER A 45 -5.47 -3.67 1.89
CA SER A 45 -4.20 -4.39 1.96
C SER A 45 -3.48 -4.36 0.61
N THR A 46 -2.18 -4.15 0.65
CA THR A 46 -1.34 -4.11 -0.56
C THR A 46 0.08 -4.49 -0.20
N TYR A 47 0.83 -5.13 -1.09
CA TYR A 47 2.28 -5.02 -0.98
C TYR A 47 2.69 -3.55 -1.21
N PRO A 48 3.71 -3.01 -0.53
CA PRO A 48 4.13 -1.62 -0.72
C PRO A 48 4.23 -1.21 -2.20
N LYS A 49 3.76 0.01 -2.49
CA LYS A 49 3.82 0.64 -3.83
C LYS A 49 2.92 0.02 -4.91
N SER A 50 1.90 -0.73 -4.49
CA SER A 50 0.90 -1.34 -5.39
C SER A 50 -0.37 -0.50 -5.61
N GLY A 51 -0.38 0.78 -5.19
CA GLY A 51 -1.54 1.68 -5.40
C GLY A 51 -2.39 1.94 -4.16
N THR A 52 -1.86 1.72 -2.96
CA THR A 52 -2.58 1.89 -1.68
C THR A 52 -3.24 3.25 -1.54
N THR A 53 -2.48 4.34 -1.71
CA THR A 53 -3.02 5.71 -1.62
C THR A 53 -4.11 5.97 -2.63
N TRP A 54 -4.00 5.38 -3.83
CA TRP A 54 -4.98 5.56 -4.89
C TRP A 54 -6.32 4.92 -4.52
N VAL A 55 -6.29 3.65 -4.10
CA VAL A 55 -7.52 2.96 -3.66
C VAL A 55 -8.06 3.55 -2.35
N SER A 56 -7.19 4.04 -1.45
CA SER A 56 -7.62 4.75 -0.24
C SER A 56 -8.40 6.02 -0.56
N GLU A 57 -7.97 6.82 -1.54
CA GLU A 57 -8.69 8.03 -1.95
C GLU A 57 -10.02 7.69 -2.64
N ILE A 58 -10.04 6.66 -3.50
CA ILE A 58 -11.28 6.13 -4.10
C ILE A 58 -12.28 5.75 -3.02
N LEU A 59 -11.84 5.00 -2.01
CA LEU A 59 -12.72 4.53 -0.94
C LEU A 59 -13.19 5.66 -0.04
N ASP A 60 -12.34 6.63 0.30
CA ASP A 60 -12.78 7.79 1.07
C ASP A 60 -13.81 8.60 0.30
N MET A 61 -13.59 8.85 -1.00
CA MET A 61 -14.59 9.55 -1.82
C MET A 61 -15.92 8.79 -1.91
N ILE A 62 -15.91 7.46 -2.03
CA ILE A 62 -17.14 6.64 -1.97
C ILE A 62 -17.84 6.79 -0.61
N TYR A 63 -17.08 6.86 0.49
CA TYR A 63 -17.62 6.98 1.84
C TYR A 63 -18.13 8.39 2.16
N GLN A 64 -17.66 9.39 1.41
CA GLN A 64 -18.13 10.78 1.48
C GLN A 64 -19.14 11.12 0.37
N ASP A 65 -19.70 10.13 -0.34
CA ASP A 65 -20.67 10.30 -1.44
C ASP A 65 -20.18 11.20 -2.59
N GLY A 66 -18.86 11.22 -2.82
CA GLY A 66 -18.20 12.07 -3.81
C GLY A 66 -17.98 13.51 -3.36
N ASP A 67 -18.21 13.84 -2.09
CA ASP A 67 -17.96 15.17 -1.53
C ASP A 67 -16.47 15.43 -1.34
N GLU A 68 -15.89 16.19 -2.27
CA GLU A 68 -14.48 16.58 -2.25
C GLU A 68 -14.09 17.33 -0.98
N LYS A 69 -14.95 18.23 -0.48
CA LYS A 69 -14.63 19.05 0.71
C LYS A 69 -14.46 18.17 1.95
N LYS A 70 -15.29 17.12 2.08
CA LYS A 70 -15.13 16.13 3.14
C LYS A 70 -13.86 15.30 2.97
N CYS A 71 -13.43 15.03 1.74
CA CYS A 71 -12.17 14.32 1.47
C CYS A 71 -10.93 15.19 1.74
N GLN A 72 -11.08 16.52 1.76
CA GLN A 72 -10.04 17.48 2.14
C GLN A 72 -9.92 17.72 3.66
N ARG A 73 -10.68 17.01 4.49
CA ARG A 73 -10.70 17.22 5.96
C ARG A 73 -9.35 17.02 6.65
N ASP A 74 -8.50 16.16 6.10
CA ASP A 74 -7.16 15.88 6.61
C ASP A 74 -6.33 15.12 5.55
N ALA A 75 -5.03 14.94 5.81
CA ALA A 75 -4.15 14.11 5.01
C ALA A 75 -4.61 12.64 4.95
N ILE A 76 -4.34 11.97 3.83
CA ILE A 76 -4.79 10.59 3.56
C ILE A 76 -4.34 9.60 4.63
N TYR A 77 -3.17 9.80 5.21
CA TYR A 77 -2.63 8.94 6.27
C TYR A 77 -3.30 9.16 7.64
N ASN A 78 -4.07 10.23 7.82
CA ASN A 78 -4.94 10.45 8.98
C ASN A 78 -6.38 9.98 8.69
N ARG A 79 -6.87 10.20 7.45
CA ARG A 79 -8.19 9.75 6.99
C ARG A 79 -8.30 8.23 6.89
N VAL A 80 -7.21 7.59 6.46
CA VAL A 80 -7.06 6.14 6.32
C VAL A 80 -5.79 5.72 7.07
N PRO A 81 -5.88 5.56 8.40
CA PRO A 81 -4.72 5.27 9.23
C PRO A 81 -4.02 3.97 8.83
N PHE A 82 -2.69 4.00 8.95
CA PHE A 82 -1.83 2.87 8.62
C PHE A 82 -1.62 1.98 9.86
N LEU A 83 -2.28 0.83 9.90
CA LEU A 83 -2.43 -0.04 11.09
C LEU A 83 -1.13 -0.26 11.86
N GLU A 84 -0.09 -0.78 11.19
CA GLU A 84 1.17 -1.13 11.80
C GLU A 84 2.15 0.05 11.99
N MET A 85 1.73 1.27 11.65
CA MET A 85 2.59 2.44 11.74
C MET A 85 2.91 2.80 13.19
N LYS A 86 4.21 2.80 13.49
CA LYS A 86 4.74 3.36 14.74
C LYS A 86 5.94 4.25 14.41
N VAL A 87 5.77 5.55 14.61
CA VAL A 87 6.85 6.55 14.48
C VAL A 87 6.98 7.27 15.82
N PRO A 88 8.20 7.51 16.32
CA PRO A 88 8.36 8.19 17.59
C PRO A 88 7.84 9.63 17.54
N GLY A 89 7.24 10.09 18.65
CA GLY A 89 6.73 11.47 18.78
C GLY A 89 5.34 11.71 18.19
N GLY A 90 4.67 10.70 17.64
CA GLY A 90 3.28 10.79 17.16
C GLY A 90 2.43 9.59 17.57
N PRO A 91 1.09 9.66 17.37
CA PRO A 91 0.22 8.54 17.66
C PRO A 91 0.47 7.38 16.69
N SER A 92 0.44 6.14 17.21
CA SER A 92 0.51 4.94 16.37
C SER A 92 -0.73 4.81 15.47
N GLY A 93 -0.65 3.99 14.43
CA GLY A 93 -1.78 3.64 13.58
C GLY A 93 -2.95 3.07 14.39
N VAL A 94 -2.66 2.20 15.36
CA VAL A 94 -3.64 1.64 16.30
C VAL A 94 -4.32 2.75 17.12
N GLU A 95 -3.55 3.64 17.74
CA GLU A 95 -4.07 4.76 18.55
C GLU A 95 -4.95 5.73 17.72
N GLN A 96 -4.63 5.92 16.43
CA GLN A 96 -5.47 6.68 15.51
C GLN A 96 -6.77 5.93 15.18
N LEU A 97 -6.69 4.65 14.85
CA LEU A 97 -7.85 3.83 14.52
C LEU A 97 -8.84 3.70 15.68
N GLU A 98 -8.37 3.64 16.91
CA GLU A 98 -9.22 3.60 18.10
C GLU A 98 -10.08 4.87 18.25
N LYS A 99 -9.52 6.02 17.88
CA LYS A 99 -10.20 7.33 17.93
C LYS A 99 -11.12 7.58 16.75
N ASN A 100 -10.87 6.94 15.60
CA ASN A 100 -11.68 7.17 14.40
C ASN A 100 -13.10 6.59 14.54
N PRO A 101 -14.14 7.35 14.13
CA PRO A 101 -15.51 6.84 14.10
C PRO A 101 -15.65 5.73 13.04
N SER A 102 -16.59 4.83 13.29
CA SER A 102 -17.00 3.83 12.31
C SER A 102 -17.87 4.45 11.20
N PRO A 103 -17.88 3.89 9.98
CA PRO A 103 -17.03 2.79 9.52
C PRO A 103 -15.59 3.26 9.22
N ARG A 104 -14.58 2.47 9.60
CA ARG A 104 -13.16 2.85 9.42
C ARG A 104 -12.60 2.27 8.12
N LEU A 105 -11.85 3.10 7.38
CA LEU A 105 -10.93 2.64 6.34
C LEU A 105 -9.57 2.38 7.00
N VAL A 106 -9.05 1.16 6.87
CA VAL A 106 -7.80 0.74 7.51
C VAL A 106 -6.78 0.37 6.44
N LYS A 107 -5.60 0.98 6.46
CA LYS A 107 -4.50 0.61 5.55
C LYS A 107 -3.56 -0.39 6.23
N THR A 108 -3.07 -1.37 5.48
CA THR A 108 -1.95 -2.23 5.90
C THR A 108 -1.08 -2.72 4.74
N HIS A 109 0.16 -3.09 5.05
CA HIS A 109 1.09 -3.81 4.18
C HIS A 109 1.49 -5.17 4.78
N LEU A 110 0.81 -5.64 5.82
CA LEU A 110 1.09 -6.93 6.43
C LEU A 110 0.73 -8.09 5.49
N PRO A 111 1.57 -9.14 5.42
CA PRO A 111 1.18 -10.40 4.78
C PRO A 111 0.06 -11.06 5.57
N VAL A 112 -0.76 -11.89 4.92
CA VAL A 112 -1.92 -12.57 5.53
C VAL A 112 -1.61 -13.21 6.88
N ARG A 113 -0.46 -13.89 6.98
CA ARG A 113 -0.03 -14.61 8.20
C ARG A 113 0.21 -13.71 9.42
N LEU A 114 0.39 -12.41 9.19
CA LEU A 114 0.61 -11.41 10.24
C LEU A 114 -0.60 -10.49 10.42
N LEU A 115 -1.67 -10.63 9.63
CA LEU A 115 -2.86 -9.80 9.84
C LEU A 115 -3.53 -10.16 11.19
N PRO A 116 -3.92 -9.18 12.03
CA PRO A 116 -4.62 -9.46 13.28
C PRO A 116 -5.87 -10.32 13.07
N SER A 117 -6.03 -11.36 13.88
CA SER A 117 -7.09 -12.37 13.70
C SER A 117 -8.50 -11.78 13.80
N SER A 118 -8.64 -10.67 14.54
CA SER A 118 -9.91 -9.96 14.73
C SER A 118 -10.56 -9.53 13.41
N PHE A 119 -9.80 -9.19 12.36
CA PHE A 119 -10.37 -8.90 11.03
C PHE A 119 -11.11 -10.11 10.44
N TRP A 120 -10.58 -11.32 10.66
CA TRP A 120 -11.19 -12.56 10.21
C TRP A 120 -12.38 -12.97 11.07
N GLU A 121 -12.28 -12.81 12.38
CA GLU A 121 -13.33 -13.11 13.35
C GLU A 121 -14.55 -12.21 13.15
N LYS A 122 -14.34 -10.94 12.81
CA LYS A 122 -15.39 -9.97 12.53
C LYS A 122 -15.89 -10.00 11.09
N ASN A 123 -15.32 -10.86 10.24
CA ASN A 123 -15.64 -10.95 8.81
C ASN A 123 -15.54 -9.61 8.09
N CYS A 124 -14.55 -8.79 8.44
CA CYS A 124 -14.31 -7.50 7.78
C CYS A 124 -14.11 -7.71 6.27
N LYS A 125 -14.64 -6.78 5.46
CA LYS A 125 -14.35 -6.76 4.03
C LYS A 125 -12.89 -6.35 3.83
N VAL A 126 -12.24 -6.96 2.84
CA VAL A 126 -10.88 -6.57 2.42
C VAL A 126 -10.89 -6.20 0.95
N ILE A 127 -10.22 -5.11 0.61
CA ILE A 127 -9.79 -4.82 -0.76
C ILE A 127 -8.29 -4.98 -0.81
N TYR A 128 -7.84 -5.95 -1.61
CA TYR A 128 -6.43 -6.18 -1.88
C TYR A 128 -6.07 -5.62 -3.25
N VAL A 129 -4.99 -4.83 -3.35
CA VAL A 129 -4.48 -4.37 -4.65
C VAL A 129 -3.08 -4.90 -4.89
N ALA A 130 -2.95 -5.67 -5.96
CA ALA A 130 -1.68 -6.18 -6.46
C ALA A 130 -1.19 -5.32 -7.63
N ARG A 131 0.12 -5.28 -7.84
CA ARG A 131 0.75 -4.61 -8.97
C ARG A 131 1.91 -5.46 -9.47
N ASN A 132 2.18 -5.42 -10.78
CA ASN A 132 3.26 -6.16 -11.38
C ASN A 132 4.60 -5.87 -10.67
N PRO A 133 5.43 -6.89 -10.45
CA PRO A 133 6.55 -6.78 -9.54
C PRO A 133 7.69 -5.92 -10.09
N LYS A 134 7.81 -5.77 -11.41
CA LYS A 134 8.83 -4.95 -12.07
C LYS A 134 8.58 -3.46 -11.81
N ASP A 135 7.34 -2.99 -11.96
CA ASP A 135 7.01 -1.61 -11.58
C ASP A 135 7.03 -1.40 -10.06
N VAL A 136 6.68 -2.43 -9.27
CA VAL A 136 6.77 -2.37 -7.81
C VAL A 136 8.21 -2.12 -7.37
N VAL A 137 9.19 -2.93 -7.82
CA VAL A 137 10.59 -2.75 -7.38
C VAL A 137 11.15 -1.38 -7.76
N ILE A 138 10.86 -0.87 -8.95
CA ILE A 138 11.26 0.50 -9.34
C ILE A 138 10.57 1.54 -8.45
N SER A 139 9.26 1.42 -8.26
CA SER A 139 8.55 2.37 -7.40
C SER A 139 9.00 2.30 -5.94
N TYR A 140 9.48 1.15 -5.49
CA TYR A 140 9.93 0.93 -4.12
C TYR A 140 11.34 1.47 -3.91
N TYR A 141 12.23 1.29 -4.89
CA TYR A 141 13.57 1.89 -4.89
C TYR A 141 13.52 3.41 -4.68
N TYR A 142 12.74 4.12 -5.50
CA TYR A 142 12.58 5.58 -5.36
C TYR A 142 11.87 5.97 -4.05
N PHE A 143 10.99 5.11 -3.53
CA PHE A 143 10.37 5.35 -2.23
C PHE A 143 11.37 5.20 -1.08
N TYR A 144 12.26 4.21 -1.13
CA TYR A 144 13.37 4.08 -0.18
C TYR A 144 14.27 5.33 -0.23
N GLN A 145 14.54 5.90 -1.39
CA GLN A 145 15.35 7.14 -1.48
C GLN A 145 14.72 8.31 -0.73
N MET A 146 13.42 8.53 -0.90
CA MET A 146 12.73 9.70 -0.32
C MET A 146 12.24 9.49 1.11
N ALA A 147 11.73 8.30 1.46
CA ALA A 147 11.17 8.01 2.78
C ALA A 147 12.25 7.48 3.73
N LYS A 148 12.64 8.33 4.67
CA LYS A 148 13.82 8.15 5.53
C LYS A 148 13.68 7.07 6.60
N ILE A 149 12.49 6.52 6.81
CA ILE A 149 12.28 5.35 7.68
C ILE A 149 12.92 4.06 7.12
N HIS A 150 13.13 4.00 5.79
CA HIS A 150 13.81 2.86 5.17
C HIS A 150 15.33 2.99 5.31
N PRO A 151 16.08 1.87 5.32
CA PRO A 151 17.53 1.92 5.14
C PRO A 151 17.90 2.55 3.80
N ASP A 152 19.19 2.83 3.61
CA ASP A 152 19.70 3.28 2.32
C ASP A 152 19.46 2.18 1.27
N PRO A 153 18.78 2.46 0.14
CA PRO A 153 18.54 1.45 -0.88
C PRO A 153 19.81 1.08 -1.68
N GLY A 154 20.90 1.84 -1.57
CA GLY A 154 22.08 1.65 -2.41
C GLY A 154 21.80 1.93 -3.88
N THR A 155 22.50 1.20 -4.75
CA THR A 155 22.24 1.23 -6.19
C THR A 155 20.96 0.49 -6.55
N LEU A 156 20.37 0.82 -7.70
CA LEU A 156 19.18 0.10 -8.18
C LEU A 156 19.45 -1.40 -8.38
N SER A 157 20.66 -1.77 -8.81
CA SER A 157 21.05 -3.17 -8.99
C SER A 157 21.05 -3.95 -7.68
N GLU A 158 21.67 -3.40 -6.63
CA GLU A 158 21.67 -4.01 -5.29
C GLU A 158 20.25 -4.09 -4.72
N PHE A 159 19.45 -3.04 -4.92
CA PHE A 159 18.05 -3.03 -4.48
C PHE A 159 17.20 -4.10 -5.20
N LEU A 160 17.42 -4.29 -6.51
CA LEU A 160 16.73 -5.32 -7.29
C LEU A 160 17.05 -6.73 -6.77
N GLU A 161 18.32 -7.01 -6.46
CA GLU A 161 18.73 -8.29 -5.85
C GLU A 161 18.08 -8.50 -4.48
N ASN A 162 18.09 -7.48 -3.61
CA ASN A 162 17.43 -7.53 -2.31
C ASN A 162 15.92 -7.73 -2.42
N PHE A 163 15.28 -7.09 -3.41
CA PHE A 163 13.85 -7.26 -3.67
C PHE A 163 13.51 -8.69 -4.09
N MET A 164 14.26 -9.27 -5.04
CA MET A 164 14.05 -10.66 -5.47
C MET A 164 14.28 -11.64 -4.31
N ALA A 165 15.26 -11.36 -3.46
CA ALA A 165 15.55 -12.17 -2.27
C ALA A 165 14.56 -11.95 -1.10
N GLY A 166 13.57 -11.05 -1.23
CA GLY A 166 12.62 -10.73 -0.16
C GLY A 166 13.26 -10.06 1.06
N LYS A 167 14.40 -9.37 0.88
CA LYS A 167 15.17 -8.68 1.94
C LYS A 167 14.80 -7.19 2.10
N VAL A 168 13.68 -6.77 1.53
CA VAL A 168 13.13 -5.42 1.69
C VAL A 168 12.01 -5.44 2.75
N ALA A 169 11.59 -4.26 3.21
CA ALA A 169 10.55 -4.15 4.22
C ALA A 169 9.25 -4.81 3.71
N TYR A 170 8.58 -5.53 4.59
CA TYR A 170 7.44 -6.42 4.29
C TYR A 170 7.79 -7.71 3.52
N GLY A 171 9.07 -7.97 3.27
CA GLY A 171 9.57 -9.25 2.79
C GLY A 171 9.33 -9.51 1.30
N SER A 172 9.06 -10.76 0.96
CA SER A 172 8.89 -11.22 -0.42
C SER A 172 7.57 -10.73 -1.03
N TRP A 173 7.66 -9.97 -2.13
CA TRP A 173 6.48 -9.63 -2.93
C TRP A 173 5.72 -10.88 -3.40
N TYR A 174 6.46 -11.94 -3.78
CA TYR A 174 5.89 -13.19 -4.31
C TYR A 174 5.02 -13.89 -3.26
N GLU A 175 5.55 -14.08 -2.05
CA GLU A 175 4.79 -14.66 -0.94
C GLU A 175 3.59 -13.78 -0.57
N HIS A 176 3.77 -12.46 -0.58
CA HIS A 176 2.74 -11.52 -0.20
C HIS A 176 1.54 -11.61 -1.15
N VAL A 177 1.74 -11.48 -2.46
CA VAL A 177 0.64 -11.53 -3.44
C VAL A 177 -0.02 -12.90 -3.48
N ARG A 178 0.75 -13.99 -3.37
CA ARG A 178 0.22 -15.35 -3.37
C ARG A 178 -0.61 -15.63 -2.14
N GLY A 179 -0.12 -15.30 -0.94
CA GLY A 179 -0.85 -15.53 0.30
C GLY A 179 -2.19 -14.79 0.33
N TRP A 180 -2.23 -13.54 -0.15
CA TRP A 180 -3.48 -12.79 -0.25
C TRP A 180 -4.42 -13.34 -1.34
N TRP A 181 -3.89 -13.86 -2.44
CA TRP A 181 -4.67 -14.50 -3.51
C TRP A 181 -5.31 -15.82 -3.06
N GLU A 182 -4.55 -16.65 -2.35
CA GLU A 182 -5.04 -17.88 -1.73
C GLU A 182 -6.13 -17.55 -0.69
N LYS A 183 -5.90 -16.54 0.15
CA LYS A 183 -6.89 -16.13 1.16
C LYS A 183 -8.19 -15.59 0.56
N ALA A 184 -8.12 -15.00 -0.64
CA ALA A 184 -9.30 -14.52 -1.35
C ALA A 184 -10.25 -15.63 -1.80
N GLN A 185 -9.80 -16.90 -1.82
CA GLN A 185 -10.67 -18.05 -2.09
C GLN A 185 -11.53 -18.43 -0.87
N GLU A 186 -11.15 -17.98 0.33
CA GLU A 186 -11.79 -18.37 1.60
C GLU A 186 -12.58 -17.24 2.26
N LYS A 187 -12.18 -15.98 2.02
CA LYS A 187 -12.67 -14.80 2.73
C LYS A 187 -13.21 -13.75 1.78
N SER A 188 -13.97 -12.79 2.31
CA SER A 188 -14.52 -11.66 1.56
C SER A 188 -13.42 -10.67 1.18
N ILE A 189 -12.66 -11.00 0.13
CA ILE A 189 -11.56 -10.20 -0.39
C ILE A 189 -11.84 -9.86 -1.85
N LEU A 190 -11.95 -8.57 -2.16
CA LEU A 190 -11.90 -8.10 -3.53
C LEU A 190 -10.42 -7.93 -3.92
N TYR A 191 -9.95 -8.82 -4.79
CA TYR A 191 -8.58 -8.79 -5.29
C TYR A 191 -8.53 -8.00 -6.62
N LEU A 192 -7.84 -6.86 -6.62
CA LEU A 192 -7.70 -5.95 -7.74
C LEU A 192 -6.26 -5.93 -8.26
N PHE A 193 -6.09 -5.52 -9.52
CA PHE A 193 -4.80 -5.27 -10.14
C PHE A 193 -4.67 -3.79 -10.47
N TYR A 194 -3.55 -3.19 -10.09
CA TYR A 194 -3.22 -1.80 -10.41
C TYR A 194 -3.29 -1.53 -11.91
N GLU A 195 -2.87 -2.50 -12.72
CA GLU A 195 -2.90 -2.44 -14.17
C GLU A 195 -4.31 -2.34 -14.72
N ASP A 196 -5.24 -3.11 -14.17
CA ASP A 196 -6.65 -3.03 -14.54
C ASP A 196 -7.26 -1.68 -14.14
N MET A 197 -6.90 -1.17 -12.96
CA MET A 197 -7.33 0.17 -12.51
C MET A 197 -6.79 1.27 -13.43
N LYS A 198 -5.58 1.10 -13.96
CA LYS A 198 -4.99 2.01 -14.95
C LYS A 198 -5.67 1.92 -16.30
N LYS A 199 -6.01 0.71 -16.74
CA LYS A 199 -6.61 0.43 -18.04
C LYS A 199 -8.05 0.92 -18.14
N ASP A 200 -8.84 0.64 -17.12
CA ASP A 200 -10.27 0.94 -17.08
C ASP A 200 -10.69 1.28 -15.64
N PRO A 201 -10.39 2.52 -15.17
CA PRO A 201 -10.67 2.93 -13.80
C PRO A 201 -12.17 2.89 -13.47
N ARG A 202 -13.03 3.09 -14.48
CA ARG A 202 -14.49 3.04 -14.31
C ARG A 202 -14.95 1.63 -13.99
N ARG A 203 -14.54 0.64 -14.78
CA ARG A 203 -14.86 -0.77 -14.52
C ARG A 203 -14.37 -1.24 -13.15
N GLU A 204 -13.16 -0.85 -12.74
CA GLU A 204 -12.65 -1.23 -11.41
C GLU A 204 -13.40 -0.53 -10.28
N LEU A 205 -13.81 0.74 -10.47
CA LEU A 205 -14.66 1.45 -9.51
C LEU A 205 -16.04 0.79 -9.37
N GLU A 206 -16.66 0.35 -10.47
CA GLU A 206 -17.91 -0.41 -10.43
C GLU A 206 -17.77 -1.73 -9.65
N LYS A 207 -16.64 -2.45 -9.80
CA LYS A 207 -16.35 -3.64 -8.98
C LYS A 207 -16.25 -3.30 -7.50
N ILE A 208 -15.57 -2.21 -7.15
CA ILE A 208 -15.45 -1.73 -5.75
C ILE A 208 -16.83 -1.42 -5.19
N LEU A 209 -17.65 -0.63 -5.90
CA LEU A 209 -19.00 -0.27 -5.48
C LEU A 209 -19.88 -1.49 -5.26
N LYS A 210 -19.85 -2.44 -6.21
CA LYS A 210 -20.57 -3.72 -6.09
C LYS A 210 -20.12 -4.52 -4.86
N PHE A 211 -18.82 -4.63 -4.63
CA PHE A 211 -18.27 -5.34 -3.47
C PHE A 211 -18.68 -4.67 -2.15
N LEU A 212 -18.71 -3.34 -2.12
CA LEU A 212 -19.17 -2.58 -0.96
C LEU A 212 -20.69 -2.65 -0.76
N GLY A 213 -21.45 -2.99 -1.81
CA GLY A 213 -22.92 -2.94 -1.80
C GLY A 213 -23.45 -1.50 -1.86
N LYS A 214 -22.70 -0.60 -2.50
CA LYS A 214 -23.05 0.82 -2.66
C LYS A 214 -23.49 1.11 -4.09
N VAL A 215 -24.47 1.99 -4.23
CA VAL A 215 -24.92 2.55 -5.51
C VAL A 215 -24.66 4.04 -5.45
N VAL A 216 -24.06 4.60 -6.50
CA VAL A 216 -23.80 6.03 -6.66
C VAL A 216 -24.42 6.53 -7.96
N SER A 217 -24.70 7.83 -8.04
CA SER A 217 -25.13 8.45 -9.29
C SER A 217 -23.98 8.50 -10.31
N GLU A 218 -24.34 8.66 -11.58
CA GLU A 218 -23.38 8.90 -12.66
C GLU A 218 -22.49 10.12 -12.38
N GLU A 219 -23.07 11.17 -11.81
CA GLU A 219 -22.34 12.38 -11.41
C GLU A 219 -21.29 12.08 -10.33
N THR A 220 -21.66 11.31 -9.30
CA THR A 220 -20.73 10.91 -8.25
C THR A 220 -19.64 9.98 -8.79
N MET A 221 -19.97 9.06 -9.71
CA MET A 221 -19.00 8.21 -10.40
C MET A 221 -17.94 9.05 -11.11
N GLU A 222 -18.34 10.01 -11.94
CA GLU A 222 -17.43 10.88 -12.69
C GLU A 222 -16.58 11.76 -11.77
N LYS A 223 -17.15 12.26 -10.65
CA LYS A 223 -16.38 12.98 -9.62
C LYS A 223 -15.27 12.10 -9.03
N ILE A 224 -15.61 10.87 -8.61
CA ILE A 224 -14.62 9.95 -8.06
C ILE A 224 -13.51 9.68 -9.08
N LEU A 225 -13.85 9.37 -10.33
CA LEU A 225 -12.88 9.11 -11.40
C LEU A 225 -11.97 10.31 -11.66
N HIS A 226 -12.54 11.51 -11.71
CA HIS A 226 -11.79 12.75 -11.92
C HIS A 226 -10.78 13.00 -10.80
N HIS A 227 -11.27 13.11 -9.56
CA HIS A 227 -10.45 13.52 -8.41
C HIS A 227 -9.43 12.45 -7.98
N THR A 228 -9.71 11.17 -8.27
CA THR A 228 -8.75 10.08 -8.00
C THR A 228 -7.81 9.79 -9.17
N SER A 229 -7.91 10.53 -10.28
CA SER A 229 -6.91 10.43 -11.34
C SER A 229 -5.52 10.85 -10.82
N PHE A 230 -4.46 10.24 -11.36
CA PHE A 230 -3.09 10.55 -10.93
C PHE A 230 -2.75 12.03 -11.04
N GLN A 231 -3.23 12.71 -12.08
CA GLN A 231 -2.98 14.13 -12.30
C GLN A 231 -3.62 15.01 -11.21
N GLN A 232 -4.82 14.66 -10.74
CA GLN A 232 -5.49 15.39 -9.68
C GLN A 232 -4.87 15.06 -8.32
N MET A 233 -4.68 13.78 -8.01
CA MET A 233 -4.05 13.37 -6.75
C MET A 233 -2.65 13.97 -6.57
N LYS A 234 -1.86 14.10 -7.64
CA LYS A 234 -0.52 14.71 -7.60
C LYS A 234 -0.55 16.17 -7.14
N LYS A 235 -1.62 16.90 -7.45
CA LYS A 235 -1.82 18.30 -7.06
C LYS A 235 -2.53 18.43 -5.70
N ASN A 236 -3.04 17.34 -5.14
CA ASN A 236 -3.80 17.36 -3.89
C ASN A 236 -2.85 17.20 -2.69
N PRO A 237 -2.61 18.25 -1.88
CA PRO A 237 -1.67 18.21 -0.75
C PRO A 237 -2.11 17.22 0.35
N VAL A 238 -3.39 16.88 0.43
CA VAL A 238 -3.91 15.90 1.39
C VAL A 238 -3.89 14.47 0.87
N ALA A 239 -3.39 14.21 -0.35
CA ALA A 239 -3.24 12.88 -0.93
C ALA A 239 -1.82 12.59 -1.46
N ASN A 240 -1.01 13.62 -1.69
CA ASN A 240 0.33 13.49 -2.30
C ASN A 240 1.48 13.30 -1.30
N TYR A 241 1.20 13.32 0.02
CA TYR A 241 2.18 13.22 1.12
C TYR A 241 3.14 14.42 1.28
N GLU A 242 2.92 15.57 0.62
CA GLU A 242 3.76 16.77 0.81
C GLU A 242 3.58 17.43 2.19
N THR A 243 2.51 17.08 2.91
CA THR A 243 2.27 17.48 4.29
C THR A 243 3.14 16.74 5.31
N MET A 244 3.86 15.69 4.91
CA MET A 244 4.83 15.02 5.78
C MET A 244 6.11 15.85 5.95
N PRO A 245 6.71 15.87 7.15
CA PRO A 245 8.01 16.51 7.35
C PRO A 245 9.09 15.97 6.42
N THR A 246 9.93 16.86 5.88
CA THR A 246 11.05 16.52 4.99
C THR A 246 12.02 15.51 5.62
N ASP A 247 12.22 15.58 6.94
CA ASP A 247 13.04 14.62 7.70
C ASP A 247 12.50 13.18 7.66
N LEU A 248 11.21 13.01 7.35
CA LEU A 248 10.56 11.70 7.16
C LEU A 248 10.39 11.35 5.68
N MET A 249 9.98 12.31 4.85
CA MET A 249 9.76 12.14 3.41
C MET A 249 10.31 13.33 2.64
N ASP A 250 11.48 13.16 2.03
CA ASP A 250 12.15 14.18 1.24
C ASP A 250 11.75 14.08 -0.24
N HIS A 251 10.70 14.81 -0.60
CA HIS A 251 10.16 14.82 -1.97
C HIS A 251 11.11 15.43 -3.01
N SER A 252 12.20 16.10 -2.60
CA SER A 252 13.21 16.61 -3.53
C SER A 252 14.04 15.48 -4.16
N LEU A 253 14.18 14.35 -3.46
CA LEU A 253 14.87 13.16 -3.96
C LEU A 253 13.99 12.36 -4.92
N SER A 254 12.74 12.16 -4.53
CA SER A 254 11.70 11.62 -5.39
C SER A 254 10.33 11.99 -4.83
N PRO A 255 9.40 12.54 -5.63
CA PRO A 255 8.04 12.77 -5.17
C PRO A 255 7.33 11.45 -4.88
N PHE A 256 6.46 11.43 -3.87
CA PHE A 256 5.68 10.22 -3.53
C PHE A 256 4.78 9.77 -4.68
N LEU A 257 4.04 10.71 -5.29
CA LEU A 257 3.31 10.51 -6.53
C LEU A 257 4.24 10.74 -7.74
N ARG A 258 5.06 9.73 -8.01
CA ARG A 258 6.17 9.78 -8.99
C ARG A 258 5.71 9.86 -10.45
N LYS A 259 5.27 8.73 -11.02
CA LYS A 259 4.85 8.62 -12.43
C LYS A 259 3.41 8.11 -12.64
N GLY A 260 2.93 7.18 -11.82
CA GLY A 260 1.55 6.69 -11.89
C GLY A 260 1.17 5.98 -13.20
N ILE A 261 2.12 5.26 -13.81
CA ILE A 261 1.95 4.50 -15.05
C ILE A 261 2.26 3.01 -14.84
N SER A 262 1.82 2.16 -15.77
CA SER A 262 2.28 0.77 -15.90
C SER A 262 3.37 0.70 -16.98
N GLY A 263 4.43 -0.07 -16.75
CA GLY A 263 5.52 -0.27 -17.70
C GLY A 263 6.72 0.69 -17.51
N ASP A 264 6.79 1.47 -16.43
CA ASP A 264 7.94 2.36 -16.21
C ASP A 264 9.24 1.56 -16.03
N TRP A 265 9.14 0.32 -15.54
CA TRP A 265 10.28 -0.56 -15.33
C TRP A 265 11.19 -0.71 -16.56
N LYS A 266 10.65 -0.61 -17.78
CA LYS A 266 11.43 -0.66 -19.03
C LYS A 266 12.46 0.47 -19.16
N ASN A 267 12.24 1.59 -18.48
CA ASN A 267 13.18 2.71 -18.46
C ASN A 267 14.37 2.49 -17.51
N HIS A 268 14.35 1.43 -16.70
CA HIS A 268 15.33 1.22 -15.62
C HIS A 268 16.02 -0.13 -15.72
N PHE A 269 15.30 -1.17 -16.13
CA PHE A 269 15.86 -2.51 -16.27
C PHE A 269 16.78 -2.57 -17.48
N THR A 270 18.01 -3.05 -17.27
CA THR A 270 18.81 -3.58 -18.36
C THR A 270 18.20 -4.88 -18.88
N VAL A 271 18.55 -5.27 -20.11
CA VAL A 271 18.09 -6.56 -20.69
C VAL A 271 18.49 -7.74 -19.80
N ALA A 272 19.74 -7.76 -19.32
CA ALA A 272 20.23 -8.84 -18.45
C ALA A 272 19.49 -8.91 -17.11
N GLN A 273 19.21 -7.76 -16.48
CA GLN A 273 18.39 -7.73 -15.26
C GLN A 273 16.97 -8.22 -15.53
N ASN A 274 16.38 -7.86 -16.68
CA ASN A 274 15.05 -8.32 -17.04
C ASN A 274 14.99 -9.84 -17.24
N GLU A 275 15.94 -10.42 -17.97
CA GLU A 275 16.02 -11.87 -18.18
C GLU A 275 16.20 -12.65 -16.87
N CYS A 276 17.10 -12.16 -16.01
CA CYS A 276 17.30 -12.74 -14.67
C CYS A 276 16.02 -12.68 -13.83
N PHE A 277 15.37 -11.51 -13.82
CA PHE A 277 14.12 -11.30 -13.10
C PHE A 277 12.99 -12.18 -13.63
N ASP A 278 12.84 -12.32 -14.95
CA ASP A 278 11.79 -13.12 -15.57
C ASP A 278 11.95 -14.61 -15.23
N LYS A 279 13.18 -15.13 -15.25
CA LYS A 279 13.45 -16.51 -14.81
C LYS A 279 13.06 -16.71 -13.35
N HIS A 280 13.53 -15.82 -12.46
CA HIS A 280 13.20 -15.90 -11.04
C HIS A 280 11.69 -15.78 -10.79
N TYR A 281 11.02 -14.86 -11.47
CA TYR A 281 9.57 -14.66 -11.39
C TYR A 281 8.80 -15.91 -11.80
N GLN A 282 9.18 -16.58 -12.90
CA GLN A 282 8.54 -17.82 -13.35
C GLN A 282 8.65 -18.93 -12.30
N GLU A 283 9.82 -19.07 -11.68
CA GLU A 283 10.04 -20.05 -10.61
C GLU A 283 9.16 -19.74 -9.37
N GLN A 284 9.13 -18.49 -8.92
CA GLN A 284 8.39 -18.09 -7.71
C GLN A 284 6.85 -18.12 -7.89
N MET A 285 6.37 -17.81 -9.10
CA MET A 285 4.94 -17.67 -9.39
C MET A 285 4.31 -18.92 -10.04
N ALA A 286 5.12 -19.96 -10.30
CA ALA A 286 4.65 -21.23 -10.82
C ALA A 286 3.48 -21.78 -9.98
N GLY A 287 2.39 -22.17 -10.65
CA GLY A 287 1.22 -22.77 -10.02
C GLY A 287 0.31 -21.81 -9.24
N SER A 288 0.62 -20.51 -9.15
CA SER A 288 -0.18 -19.55 -8.36
C SER A 288 -1.55 -19.20 -8.98
N GLY A 289 -1.70 -19.36 -10.31
CA GLY A 289 -2.87 -18.89 -11.05
C GLY A 289 -2.98 -17.36 -11.20
N LEU A 290 -2.05 -16.60 -10.61
CA LEU A 290 -1.96 -15.15 -10.76
C LEU A 290 -1.35 -14.78 -12.12
N CYS A 291 -1.99 -13.82 -12.80
CA CYS A 291 -1.49 -13.27 -14.05
C CYS A 291 -1.38 -11.75 -13.94
N PHE A 292 -0.16 -11.23 -14.08
CA PHE A 292 0.12 -9.80 -14.03
C PHE A 292 0.43 -9.27 -15.43
N GLN A 293 -0.19 -8.15 -15.80
CA GLN A 293 0.20 -7.38 -16.97
C GLN A 293 1.46 -6.58 -16.63
N MET A 294 2.53 -6.69 -17.43
CA MET A 294 3.76 -5.93 -17.18
C MET A 294 3.66 -4.50 -17.74
N GLU A 295 2.65 -4.23 -18.57
CA GLU A 295 2.35 -2.94 -19.19
C GLU A 295 0.88 -2.86 -19.59
N VAL A 296 0.37 -1.64 -19.73
CA VAL A 296 -1.02 -1.31 -20.08
C VAL A 296 -1.03 -0.17 -21.08
#